data_AF-A0AAV8FEK8-F1
#
_entry.id   AF-A0AAV8FEK8-F1
#
_cell.length_a   1.000
_cell.length_b   1.000
_cell.length_c   1.000
_cell.angle_alpha   90.00
_cell.angle_beta   90.00
_cell.angle_gamma   90.00
#
_symmetry.space_group_name_H-M   'P 1'
#
loop_
_entity.id
_entity.type
_entity.pdbx_description
1 polymer ?
#
loop_
_entity_poly.entity_id
_entity_poly.type
_entity_poly.pdbx_seq_one_letter_code
_entity_poly.pdbx_strand_id
1 'polypeptide(L)'
;MEDVEVIHAWSTPRSLSTSLMYSFAQRDDMEIVDEPFYANFLRVTGVERPYRDELLSRTEPDVNKLVKEVIFGPGKKKYRYCKQIAYECPHGILSELLKKGKHFILIRNPINILSSFHKVSPASFLELGYPGLLAIYTELSELGAAPPVINAEDLQNDPEAVLRGLCDDLGIPFQASMLGWEAGSKEYDGVWAPWWYKGVHKSTCFIKPRKYPPSFPFELYDLLEQSMPFYDMLNSQVKKRTSNSPSPLLLYNDIQPVPNNEKTLVWVGSELVPCGISKVSVFDWVLRGGAVVLEGLCAYNGKVFKLDEHIDRILYSAKALPVNQVLGEEAIKDAIFKTLISNGMLKSSCIKLALICCKKVTFGKCASHDDLYNCSLIVAVERKEPIYDKSAGMKLATRAAMPNNSPNLDSDTGEARDAIIMDKDGVSSKINATNIFMVKKGEVFATNIAKSRLPSITYITVVEIINKEKLTLHEQAITLSEFHTADEVWAIGTMGEITPVVMMNGCVIANGEVGPVTKRVIDAYKDLIEESGVAIPVNHDA
;
A
#
# COMPACT_ATOMS: atom_id res chain seq x y z
N MET A 1 -45.40 13.39 -25.25
CA MET A 1 -44.05 13.51 -24.69
C MET A 1 -43.63 12.10 -24.36
N GLU A 2 -42.50 11.63 -24.90
CA GLU A 2 -41.96 10.33 -24.49
C GLU A 2 -41.59 10.39 -23.00
N ASP A 3 -41.83 9.30 -22.26
CA ASP A 3 -41.39 9.20 -20.88
C ASP A 3 -39.86 9.18 -20.85
N VAL A 4 -39.26 10.06 -20.04
CA VAL A 4 -37.81 10.17 -19.89
C VAL A 4 -37.30 8.99 -19.09
N GLU A 5 -36.31 8.28 -19.62
CA GLU A 5 -35.63 7.20 -18.90
C GLU A 5 -34.55 7.78 -17.98
N VAL A 6 -34.71 7.62 -16.66
CA VAL A 6 -33.76 8.15 -15.68
C VAL A 6 -32.62 7.16 -15.42
N ILE A 7 -31.39 7.67 -15.35
CA ILE A 7 -30.18 6.92 -14.97
C ILE A 7 -29.60 7.53 -13.70
N HIS A 8 -29.61 6.77 -12.61
CA HIS A 8 -29.03 7.15 -11.33
C HIS A 8 -27.60 6.67 -11.21
N ALA A 9 -26.67 7.62 -11.02
CA ALA A 9 -25.27 7.35 -10.74
C ALA A 9 -24.99 7.57 -9.26
N TRP A 10 -24.94 6.49 -8.48
CA TRP A 10 -24.70 6.55 -7.04
C TRP A 10 -23.20 6.55 -6.75
N SER A 11 -22.74 7.47 -5.91
CA SER A 11 -21.31 7.59 -5.60
C SER A 11 -21.03 8.18 -4.21
N THR A 12 -19.78 8.08 -3.76
CA THR A 12 -19.28 8.87 -2.63
C THR A 12 -18.80 10.24 -3.12
N PRO A 13 -18.60 11.24 -2.23
CA PRO A 13 -17.88 12.45 -2.59
C PRO A 13 -16.49 12.16 -3.14
N ARG A 14 -16.01 13.05 -4.02
CA ARG A 14 -14.64 13.00 -4.57
C ARG A 14 -14.29 11.67 -5.29
N SER A 15 -15.30 10.91 -5.72
CA SER A 15 -15.21 9.63 -6.43
C SER A 15 -14.95 9.74 -7.94
N LEU A 16 -14.81 10.96 -8.48
CA LEU A 16 -14.89 11.30 -9.92
C LEU A 16 -16.30 11.32 -10.51
N SER A 17 -17.33 11.29 -9.67
CA SER A 17 -18.73 11.38 -10.12
C SER A 17 -19.03 12.62 -10.97
N THR A 18 -18.44 13.78 -10.68
CA THR A 18 -18.60 14.97 -11.54
C THR A 18 -17.95 14.81 -12.92
N SER A 19 -16.78 14.18 -13.01
CA SER A 19 -16.15 13.88 -14.30
C SER A 19 -16.98 12.88 -15.11
N LEU A 20 -17.58 11.89 -14.44
CA LEU A 20 -18.51 10.94 -15.08
C LEU A 20 -19.80 11.65 -15.54
N MET A 21 -20.33 12.59 -14.76
CA MET A 21 -21.45 13.43 -15.17
C MET A 21 -21.12 14.24 -16.42
N TYR A 22 -19.95 14.88 -16.48
CA TYR A 22 -19.50 15.64 -17.66
C TYR A 22 -19.36 14.75 -18.91
N SER A 23 -18.87 13.52 -18.73
CA SER A 23 -18.80 12.49 -19.77
C SER A 23 -20.19 12.13 -20.31
N PHE A 24 -21.16 11.84 -19.44
CA PHE A 24 -22.54 11.55 -19.85
C PHE A 24 -23.23 12.76 -20.50
N ALA A 25 -22.88 13.98 -20.09
CA ALA A 25 -23.40 15.22 -20.68
C ALA A 25 -23.01 15.43 -22.14
N GLN A 26 -21.98 14.72 -22.65
CA GLN A 26 -21.56 14.82 -24.05
C GLN A 26 -22.44 14.01 -25.01
N ARG A 27 -23.39 13.25 -24.47
CA ARG A 27 -24.33 12.50 -25.29
C ARG A 27 -25.43 13.42 -25.82
N ASP A 28 -25.78 13.26 -27.08
CA ASP A 28 -26.84 14.04 -27.71
C ASP A 28 -28.27 13.71 -27.20
N ASP A 29 -28.43 12.57 -26.53
CA ASP A 29 -29.68 12.00 -26.03
C ASP A 29 -29.87 12.14 -24.51
N MET A 30 -29.03 12.92 -23.83
CA MET A 30 -28.95 13.00 -22.37
C MET A 30 -29.20 14.42 -21.84
N GLU A 31 -29.94 14.53 -20.74
CA GLU A 31 -30.00 15.73 -19.90
C GLU A 31 -29.47 15.43 -18.48
N ILE A 32 -28.95 16.46 -17.79
CA ILE A 32 -28.18 16.29 -16.56
C ILE A 32 -28.90 16.91 -15.36
N VAL A 33 -28.89 16.20 -14.24
CA VAL A 33 -29.28 16.70 -12.92
C VAL A 33 -28.14 16.43 -11.93
N ASP A 34 -27.58 17.50 -11.36
CA ASP A 34 -26.48 17.44 -10.40
C ASP A 34 -27.00 17.46 -8.96
N GLU A 35 -26.79 16.36 -8.22
CA GLU A 35 -27.08 16.17 -6.79
C GLU A 35 -28.44 16.73 -6.32
N PRO A 36 -29.57 16.22 -6.86
CA PRO A 36 -30.90 16.79 -6.61
C PRO A 36 -31.31 16.73 -5.12
N PHE A 37 -30.74 15.82 -4.33
CA PHE A 37 -31.06 15.70 -2.91
C PHE A 37 -30.22 16.58 -1.98
N TYR A 38 -29.20 17.28 -2.49
CA TYR A 38 -28.27 18.00 -1.62
C TYR A 38 -28.94 19.13 -0.83
N ALA A 39 -29.86 19.87 -1.45
CA ALA A 39 -30.66 20.90 -0.78
C ALA A 39 -31.53 20.30 0.34
N ASN A 40 -32.13 19.13 0.12
CA ASN A 40 -32.87 18.42 1.14
C ASN A 40 -31.96 18.00 2.30
N PHE A 41 -30.80 17.42 1.99
CA PHE A 41 -29.82 16.99 2.97
C PHE A 41 -29.40 18.15 3.89
N LEU A 42 -29.03 19.32 3.35
CA LEU A 42 -28.66 20.50 4.16
C LEU A 42 -29.84 21.05 4.99
N ARG A 43 -31.07 20.93 4.48
CA ARG A 43 -32.28 21.33 5.21
C ARG A 43 -32.55 20.41 6.41
N VAL A 44 -32.46 19.09 6.21
CA VAL A 44 -32.81 18.08 7.21
C VAL A 44 -31.73 17.93 8.27
N THR A 45 -30.46 17.92 7.86
CA THR A 45 -29.33 17.69 8.78
C THR A 45 -28.88 18.97 9.50
N GLY A 46 -29.18 20.15 8.95
CA GLY A 46 -28.68 21.41 9.48
C GLY A 46 -27.16 21.58 9.31
N VAL A 47 -26.52 20.77 8.47
CA VAL A 47 -25.09 20.90 8.18
C VAL A 47 -24.83 22.25 7.53
N GLU A 48 -23.90 23.01 8.11
CA GLU A 48 -23.53 24.34 7.62
C GLU A 48 -22.55 24.26 6.44
N ARG A 49 -22.82 25.09 5.43
CA ARG A 49 -21.97 25.29 4.24
C ARG A 49 -22.02 26.77 3.81
N PRO A 50 -20.93 27.33 3.24
CA PRO A 50 -20.90 28.74 2.85
C PRO A 50 -21.98 29.17 1.85
N TYR A 51 -22.49 28.23 1.06
CA TYR A 51 -23.50 28.42 0.01
C TYR A 51 -24.88 27.85 0.38
N ARG A 52 -25.11 27.49 1.65
CA ARG A 52 -26.33 26.81 2.09
C ARG A 52 -27.59 27.62 1.79
N ASP A 53 -27.63 28.89 2.18
CA ASP A 53 -28.82 29.73 2.00
C ASP A 53 -29.09 30.05 0.52
N GLU A 54 -28.02 30.21 -0.27
CA GLU A 54 -28.13 30.35 -1.73
C GLU A 54 -28.72 29.08 -2.35
N LEU A 55 -28.27 27.90 -1.94
CA LEU A 55 -28.81 26.63 -2.43
C LEU A 55 -30.29 26.46 -2.07
N LEU A 56 -30.64 26.67 -0.80
CA LEU A 56 -32.02 26.52 -0.32
C LEU A 56 -32.99 27.55 -0.93
N SER A 57 -32.50 28.71 -1.37
CA SER A 57 -33.34 29.71 -2.05
C SER A 57 -33.58 29.39 -3.54
N ARG A 58 -32.69 28.62 -4.17
CA ARG A 58 -32.74 28.30 -5.61
C ARG A 58 -33.28 26.91 -5.95
N THR A 59 -33.31 25.99 -4.99
CA THR A 59 -33.66 24.59 -5.21
C THR A 59 -34.80 24.19 -4.29
N GLU A 60 -35.79 23.46 -4.82
CA GLU A 60 -36.90 22.90 -4.03
C GLU A 60 -36.35 21.80 -3.10
N PRO A 61 -36.39 21.95 -1.77
CA PRO A 61 -35.82 20.95 -0.89
C PRO A 61 -36.81 19.85 -0.50
N ASP A 62 -38.09 19.92 -0.89
CA ASP A 62 -39.05 18.85 -0.66
C ASP A 62 -38.77 17.60 -1.52
N VAL A 63 -38.57 16.46 -0.85
CA VAL A 63 -38.18 15.21 -1.48
C VAL A 63 -39.23 14.70 -2.48
N ASN A 64 -40.50 14.78 -2.13
CA ASN A 64 -41.57 14.24 -2.97
C ASN A 64 -41.70 15.06 -4.27
N LYS A 65 -41.59 16.38 -4.15
CA LYS A 65 -41.54 17.27 -5.32
C LYS A 65 -40.29 17.04 -6.16
N LEU A 66 -39.11 16.93 -5.56
CA LEU A 66 -37.85 16.64 -6.28
C LEU A 66 -37.97 15.35 -7.09
N VAL A 67 -38.46 14.27 -6.50
CA VAL A 67 -38.64 12.98 -7.19
C VAL A 67 -39.64 13.13 -8.35
N LYS A 68 -40.79 13.75 -8.12
CA LYS A 68 -41.88 13.83 -9.10
C LYS A 68 -41.61 14.82 -10.23
N GLU A 69 -41.03 15.98 -9.92
CA GLU A 69 -40.96 17.13 -10.83
C GLU A 69 -39.57 17.32 -11.42
N VAL A 70 -38.51 16.91 -10.73
CA VAL A 70 -37.12 17.07 -11.19
C VAL A 70 -36.55 15.75 -11.72
N ILE A 71 -36.60 14.68 -10.91
CA ILE A 71 -36.01 13.39 -11.28
C ILE A 71 -36.86 12.68 -12.34
N PHE A 72 -38.16 12.51 -12.11
CA PHE A 72 -39.09 11.87 -13.05
C PHE A 72 -40.02 12.86 -13.76
N GLY A 73 -39.72 14.15 -13.69
CA GLY A 73 -40.48 15.18 -14.39
C GLY A 73 -40.34 15.11 -15.91
N PRO A 74 -41.12 15.90 -16.67
CA PRO A 74 -40.99 15.94 -18.12
C PRO A 74 -39.60 16.42 -18.54
N GLY A 75 -39.04 15.83 -19.61
CA GLY A 75 -37.72 16.20 -20.14
C GLY A 75 -37.74 16.42 -21.64
N LYS A 76 -36.64 16.93 -22.17
CA LYS A 76 -36.48 17.23 -23.61
C LYS A 76 -35.69 16.15 -24.34
N LYS A 77 -34.98 15.31 -23.59
CA LYS A 77 -34.10 14.26 -24.08
C LYS A 77 -34.65 12.89 -23.67
N LYS A 78 -34.17 11.85 -24.35
CA LYS A 78 -34.61 10.47 -24.09
C LYS A 78 -34.20 10.02 -22.68
N TYR A 79 -32.98 10.35 -22.27
CA TYR A 79 -32.42 9.95 -20.98
C TYR A 79 -32.14 11.15 -20.09
N ARG A 80 -32.25 10.95 -18.78
CA ARG A 80 -31.83 11.90 -17.76
C ARG A 80 -30.83 11.27 -16.80
N TYR A 81 -29.62 11.81 -16.75
CA TYR A 81 -28.58 11.38 -15.82
C TYR A 81 -28.69 12.16 -14.52
N CYS A 82 -28.91 11.45 -13.41
CA CYS A 82 -28.91 12.02 -12.08
C CYS A 82 -27.63 11.62 -11.35
N LYS A 83 -26.74 12.59 -11.13
CA LYS A 83 -25.58 12.40 -10.26
C LYS A 83 -26.04 12.39 -8.80
N GLN A 84 -25.86 11.28 -8.12
CA GLN A 84 -26.31 11.08 -6.75
C GLN A 84 -25.12 10.84 -5.82
N ILE A 85 -25.17 11.45 -4.63
CA ILE A 85 -24.24 11.17 -3.54
C ILE A 85 -24.99 10.34 -2.48
N ALA A 86 -24.44 9.19 -2.13
CA ALA A 86 -25.17 8.17 -1.39
C ALA A 86 -25.67 8.62 -0.02
N TYR A 87 -24.88 9.42 0.73
CA TYR A 87 -25.29 9.88 2.06
C TYR A 87 -26.36 10.98 2.01
N GLU A 88 -26.58 11.61 0.85
CA GLU A 88 -27.61 12.64 0.67
C GLU A 88 -28.99 12.04 0.41
N CYS A 89 -29.05 10.74 0.10
CA CYS A 89 -30.31 10.07 -0.20
C CYS A 89 -31.18 9.96 1.06
N PRO A 90 -32.42 10.48 1.04
CA PRO A 90 -33.29 10.39 2.20
C PRO A 90 -33.78 8.95 2.42
N HIS A 91 -33.57 8.41 3.63
CA HIS A 91 -33.92 7.03 4.00
C HIS A 91 -35.40 6.65 3.73
N GLY A 92 -36.33 7.61 3.80
CA GLY A 92 -37.77 7.34 3.68
C GLY A 92 -38.29 7.15 2.25
N ILE A 93 -37.50 7.46 1.22
CA ILE A 93 -37.93 7.35 -0.20
C ILE A 93 -37.07 6.41 -1.03
N LEU A 94 -36.01 5.85 -0.43
CA LEU A 94 -35.00 5.07 -1.14
C LEU A 94 -35.66 3.91 -1.90
N SER A 95 -36.51 3.13 -1.25
CA SER A 95 -37.19 1.99 -1.87
C SER A 95 -38.08 2.34 -3.06
N GLU A 96 -38.76 3.49 -3.03
CA GLU A 96 -39.61 3.92 -4.15
C GLU A 96 -38.79 4.49 -5.31
N LEU A 97 -37.68 5.17 -4.98
CA LEU A 97 -36.74 5.68 -5.96
C LEU A 97 -36.02 4.54 -6.70
N LEU A 98 -35.58 3.51 -5.99
CA LEU A 98 -34.83 2.38 -6.54
C LEU A 98 -35.66 1.43 -7.42
N LYS A 99 -37.00 1.51 -7.35
CA LYS A 99 -37.91 0.76 -8.24
C LYS A 99 -38.01 1.34 -9.66
N LYS A 100 -37.48 2.55 -9.89
CA LYS A 100 -37.67 3.28 -11.15
C LYS A 100 -36.34 3.79 -11.71
N GLY A 101 -36.19 3.66 -13.01
CA GLY A 101 -34.99 4.07 -13.72
C GLY A 101 -33.90 2.99 -13.70
N LYS A 102 -32.76 3.33 -14.28
CA LYS A 102 -31.56 2.49 -14.34
C LYS A 102 -30.60 2.98 -13.26
N HIS A 103 -29.89 2.07 -12.59
CA HIS A 103 -28.99 2.42 -11.49
C HIS A 103 -27.62 1.81 -11.72
N PHE A 104 -26.57 2.55 -11.37
CA PHE A 104 -25.23 1.99 -11.23
C PHE A 104 -24.48 2.68 -10.08
N ILE A 105 -23.41 2.05 -9.61
CA ILE A 105 -22.59 2.54 -8.51
C ILE A 105 -21.17 2.84 -9.00
N LEU A 106 -20.68 4.03 -8.68
CA LEU A 106 -19.29 4.42 -8.85
C LEU A 106 -18.59 4.40 -7.48
N ILE A 107 -17.60 3.54 -7.33
CA ILE A 107 -16.75 3.48 -6.15
C ILE A 107 -15.35 4.03 -6.45
N ARG A 108 -14.66 4.46 -5.40
CA ARG A 108 -13.24 4.82 -5.43
C ARG A 108 -12.63 4.39 -4.10
N ASN A 109 -11.36 3.97 -4.09
CA ASN A 109 -10.70 3.58 -2.85
C ASN A 109 -10.65 4.77 -1.86
N PRO A 110 -11.07 4.60 -0.58
CA PRO A 110 -11.12 5.69 0.40
C PRO A 110 -9.77 6.42 0.58
N ILE A 111 -8.64 5.72 0.40
CA ILE A 111 -7.28 6.31 0.49
C ILE A 111 -7.09 7.46 -0.52
N ASN A 112 -7.75 7.37 -1.67
CA ASN A 112 -7.68 8.34 -2.77
C ASN A 112 -8.72 9.47 -2.64
N ILE A 113 -9.60 9.40 -1.63
CA ILE A 113 -10.67 10.38 -1.38
C ILE A 113 -10.32 11.25 -0.18
N LEU A 114 -10.01 10.61 0.95
CA LEU A 114 -9.96 11.19 2.29
C LEU A 114 -9.19 12.51 2.38
N SER A 115 -7.91 12.51 1.98
CA SER A 115 -7.06 13.70 2.07
C SER A 115 -7.59 14.88 1.26
N SER A 116 -8.28 14.62 0.14
CA SER A 116 -8.84 15.68 -0.70
C SER A 116 -10.21 16.14 -0.25
N PHE A 117 -10.99 15.23 0.35
CA PHE A 117 -12.27 15.55 0.97
C PHE A 117 -12.06 16.42 2.22
N HIS A 118 -11.14 16.00 3.11
CA HIS A 118 -10.82 16.70 4.36
C HIS A 118 -10.36 18.17 4.16
N LYS A 119 -9.79 18.49 2.99
CA LYS A 119 -9.41 19.88 2.63
C LYS A 119 -10.60 20.80 2.34
N VAL A 120 -11.75 20.24 1.96
CA VAL A 120 -12.95 20.99 1.57
C VAL A 120 -14.03 20.91 2.65
N SER A 121 -14.13 19.76 3.33
CA SER A 121 -15.05 19.56 4.45
C SER A 121 -14.46 18.57 5.46
N PRO A 122 -14.65 18.77 6.78
CA PRO A 122 -14.16 17.84 7.79
C PRO A 122 -14.67 16.42 7.53
N ALA A 123 -13.73 15.53 7.19
CA ALA A 123 -14.07 14.15 6.86
C ALA A 123 -14.75 13.43 8.04
N SER A 124 -15.91 12.83 7.78
CA SER A 124 -16.61 11.97 8.74
C SER A 124 -17.06 10.69 8.06
N PHE A 125 -17.23 9.61 8.84
CA PHE A 125 -17.64 8.30 8.32
C PHE A 125 -18.98 8.35 7.60
N LEU A 126 -19.92 9.17 8.12
CA LEU A 126 -21.23 9.38 7.50
C LEU A 126 -21.10 10.07 6.13
N GLU A 127 -20.38 11.19 6.06
CA GLU A 127 -20.26 11.98 4.81
C GLU A 127 -19.36 11.30 3.75
N LEU A 128 -18.59 10.27 4.11
CA LEU A 128 -17.93 9.43 3.09
C LEU A 128 -18.94 8.58 2.31
N GLY A 129 -20.09 8.24 2.89
CA GLY A 129 -21.20 7.61 2.18
C GLY A 129 -21.01 6.15 1.75
N TYR A 130 -19.93 5.47 2.12
CA TYR A 130 -19.77 4.03 1.81
C TYR A 130 -20.86 3.15 2.42
N PRO A 131 -21.33 3.35 3.67
CA PRO A 131 -22.47 2.61 4.19
C PRO A 131 -23.74 2.83 3.36
N GLY A 132 -23.95 4.06 2.88
CA GLY A 132 -25.08 4.40 2.00
C GLY A 132 -25.00 3.69 0.65
N LEU A 133 -23.81 3.65 0.03
CA LEU A 133 -23.61 2.91 -1.22
C LEU A 133 -23.88 1.43 -1.08
N LEU A 134 -23.43 0.83 0.02
CA LEU A 134 -23.71 -0.57 0.31
C LEU A 134 -25.21 -0.80 0.49
N ALA A 135 -25.91 0.05 1.25
CA ALA A 135 -27.36 -0.06 1.44
C ALA A 135 -28.10 -0.03 0.08
N ILE A 136 -27.73 0.91 -0.80
CA ILE A 136 -28.28 1.01 -2.16
C ILE A 136 -28.00 -0.25 -2.97
N TYR A 137 -26.77 -0.78 -2.91
CA TYR A 137 -26.41 -2.02 -3.62
C TYR A 137 -27.25 -3.20 -3.15
N THR A 138 -27.38 -3.38 -1.83
CA THR A 138 -28.15 -4.48 -1.23
C THR A 138 -29.61 -4.39 -1.64
N GLU A 139 -30.23 -3.21 -1.52
CA GLU A 139 -31.65 -3.04 -1.84
C GLU A 139 -31.95 -3.23 -3.33
N LEU A 140 -31.11 -2.71 -4.24
CA LEU A 140 -31.26 -2.98 -5.68
C LEU A 140 -31.08 -4.46 -6.02
N SER A 141 -30.16 -5.14 -5.33
CA SER A 141 -29.94 -6.58 -5.51
C SER A 141 -31.16 -7.40 -5.07
N GLU A 142 -31.85 -6.98 -3.99
CA GLU A 142 -33.09 -7.62 -3.52
C GLU A 142 -34.28 -7.36 -4.46
N LEU A 143 -34.33 -6.21 -5.14
CA LEU A 143 -35.38 -5.86 -6.11
C LEU A 143 -35.28 -6.65 -7.43
N GLY A 144 -34.17 -7.34 -7.69
CA GLY A 144 -34.11 -8.39 -8.71
C GLY A 144 -32.77 -8.55 -9.41
N ALA A 145 -32.04 -7.46 -9.67
CA ALA A 145 -30.74 -7.52 -10.31
C ALA A 145 -29.76 -6.55 -9.65
N ALA A 146 -28.60 -7.07 -9.26
CA ALA A 146 -27.52 -6.26 -8.70
C ALA A 146 -27.11 -5.17 -9.69
N PRO A 147 -26.97 -3.90 -9.25
CA PRO A 147 -26.61 -2.81 -10.13
C PRO A 147 -25.15 -2.98 -10.59
N PRO A 148 -24.80 -2.51 -11.81
CA PRO A 148 -23.41 -2.42 -12.23
C PRO A 148 -22.59 -1.59 -11.24
N VAL A 149 -21.43 -2.11 -10.85
CA VAL A 149 -20.46 -1.39 -10.01
C VAL A 149 -19.21 -1.15 -10.85
N ILE A 150 -18.78 0.11 -10.92
CA ILE A 150 -17.55 0.52 -11.61
C ILE A 150 -16.57 1.19 -10.64
N ASN A 151 -15.27 0.94 -10.83
CA ASN A 151 -14.22 1.56 -10.05
C ASN A 151 -13.67 2.80 -10.77
N ALA A 152 -13.53 3.90 -10.04
CA ALA A 152 -12.97 5.16 -10.54
C ALA A 152 -11.53 5.00 -11.06
N GLU A 153 -10.71 4.12 -10.48
CA GLU A 153 -9.35 3.87 -10.96
C GLU A 153 -9.35 3.21 -12.35
N ASP A 154 -10.29 2.30 -12.60
CA ASP A 154 -10.46 1.66 -13.91
C ASP A 154 -10.88 2.67 -14.95
N LEU A 155 -11.81 3.55 -14.58
CA LEU A 155 -12.27 4.64 -15.43
C LEU A 155 -11.14 5.62 -15.78
N GLN A 156 -10.21 5.89 -14.85
CA GLN A 156 -9.04 6.73 -15.14
C GLN A 156 -8.00 6.04 -16.02
N ASN A 157 -7.85 4.70 -15.91
CA ASN A 157 -6.84 3.94 -16.63
C ASN A 157 -7.26 3.60 -18.07
N ASP A 158 -8.52 3.18 -18.25
CA ASP A 158 -9.11 2.83 -19.55
C ASP A 158 -10.58 3.29 -19.61
N PRO A 159 -10.83 4.60 -19.83
CA PRO A 159 -12.17 5.16 -19.81
C PRO A 159 -13.07 4.57 -20.89
N GLU A 160 -12.53 4.24 -22.07
CA GLU A 160 -13.35 3.70 -23.16
C GLU A 160 -13.87 2.31 -22.84
N ALA A 161 -13.02 1.40 -22.34
CA ALA A 161 -13.45 0.06 -21.99
C ALA A 161 -14.52 0.07 -20.88
N VAL A 162 -14.30 0.88 -19.84
CA VAL A 162 -15.25 0.99 -18.71
C VAL A 162 -16.57 1.61 -19.15
N LEU A 163 -16.55 2.69 -19.95
CA LEU A 163 -17.77 3.34 -20.40
C LEU A 163 -18.57 2.48 -21.37
N ARG A 164 -17.91 1.73 -22.27
CA ARG A 164 -18.58 0.75 -23.14
C ARG A 164 -19.29 -0.31 -22.32
N GLY A 165 -18.57 -0.96 -21.38
CA GLY A 165 -19.15 -1.97 -20.51
C GLY A 165 -20.31 -1.44 -19.65
N LEU A 166 -20.19 -0.21 -19.13
CA LEU A 166 -21.28 0.43 -18.41
C LEU A 166 -22.49 0.74 -19.30
N CYS A 167 -22.28 1.23 -20.53
CA CYS A 167 -23.36 1.49 -21.47
C CYS A 167 -24.11 0.20 -21.84
N ASP A 168 -23.38 -0.88 -22.08
CA ASP A 168 -23.94 -2.21 -22.36
C ASP A 168 -24.77 -2.71 -21.18
N ASP A 169 -24.25 -2.60 -19.95
CA ASP A 169 -24.94 -2.99 -18.72
C ASP A 169 -26.22 -2.17 -18.48
N LEU A 170 -26.21 -0.88 -18.84
CA LEU A 170 -27.38 0.00 -18.77
C LEU A 170 -28.32 -0.17 -19.96
N GLY A 171 -27.94 -0.92 -21.00
CA GLY A 171 -28.71 -1.07 -22.23
C GLY A 171 -28.86 0.22 -23.03
N ILE A 172 -27.84 1.08 -23.04
CA ILE A 172 -27.79 2.34 -23.82
C ILE A 172 -26.62 2.29 -24.82
N PRO A 173 -26.70 2.97 -25.98
CA PRO A 173 -25.59 2.96 -26.94
C PRO A 173 -24.42 3.80 -26.43
N PHE A 174 -23.20 3.28 -26.50
CA PHE A 174 -21.99 4.07 -26.25
C PHE A 174 -21.79 5.15 -27.31
N GLN A 175 -21.39 6.37 -26.90
CA GLN A 175 -21.03 7.46 -27.80
C GLN A 175 -19.58 7.90 -27.54
N ALA A 176 -18.76 8.02 -28.57
CA ALA A 176 -17.35 8.40 -28.42
C ALA A 176 -17.16 9.82 -27.84
N SER A 177 -18.16 10.69 -27.98
CA SER A 177 -18.18 12.01 -27.35
C SER A 177 -18.05 11.95 -25.83
N MET A 178 -18.42 10.82 -25.20
CA MET A 178 -18.29 10.62 -23.75
C MET A 178 -16.83 10.65 -23.25
N LEU A 179 -15.83 10.51 -24.12
CA LEU A 179 -14.42 10.40 -23.73
C LEU A 179 -13.77 11.75 -23.42
N GLY A 180 -14.38 12.87 -23.80
CA GLY A 180 -13.82 14.18 -23.55
C GLY A 180 -14.86 15.30 -23.58
N TRP A 181 -14.58 16.38 -22.87
CA TRP A 181 -15.46 17.53 -22.67
C TRP A 181 -14.66 18.83 -22.72
N GLU A 182 -15.34 19.95 -22.90
CA GLU A 182 -14.70 21.26 -22.80
C GLU A 182 -14.42 21.65 -21.35
N ALA A 183 -13.26 22.24 -21.10
CA ALA A 183 -12.92 22.80 -19.79
C ALA A 183 -13.87 23.96 -19.40
N GLY A 184 -13.95 24.25 -18.11
CA GLY A 184 -14.76 25.34 -17.54
C GLY A 184 -16.04 24.87 -16.82
N SER A 185 -16.74 25.83 -16.23
CA SER A 185 -18.03 25.64 -15.58
C SER A 185 -19.12 25.30 -16.60
N LYS A 186 -20.12 24.53 -16.15
CA LYS A 186 -21.26 24.13 -16.98
C LYS A 186 -22.56 24.70 -16.42
N GLU A 187 -23.55 24.92 -17.27
CA GLU A 187 -24.85 25.46 -16.84
C GLU A 187 -25.61 24.54 -15.90
N TYR A 188 -25.33 23.24 -15.96
CA TYR A 188 -25.89 22.20 -15.10
C TYR A 188 -25.08 21.97 -13.81
N ASP A 189 -24.02 22.74 -13.57
CA ASP A 189 -23.27 22.66 -12.31
C ASP A 189 -24.10 23.21 -11.15
N GLY A 190 -24.10 22.50 -10.02
CA GLY A 190 -24.70 23.03 -8.79
C GLY A 190 -23.99 24.30 -8.28
N VAL A 191 -24.70 25.08 -7.45
CA VAL A 191 -24.15 26.33 -6.88
C VAL A 191 -22.87 26.12 -6.06
N TRP A 192 -22.62 24.90 -5.61
CA TRP A 192 -21.43 24.49 -4.86
C TRP A 192 -20.19 24.25 -5.74
N ALA A 193 -20.32 24.27 -7.07
CA ALA A 193 -19.21 24.02 -8.00
C ALA A 193 -17.93 24.83 -7.75
N PRO A 194 -17.97 26.12 -7.37
CA PRO A 194 -16.76 26.88 -7.05
C PRO A 194 -15.89 26.28 -5.93
N TRP A 195 -16.49 25.48 -5.04
CA TRP A 195 -15.79 24.80 -3.93
C TRP A 195 -15.31 23.41 -4.32
N TRP A 196 -16.10 22.66 -5.09
CA TRP A 196 -15.86 21.23 -5.33
C TRP A 196 -15.25 20.91 -6.69
N TYR A 197 -15.53 21.71 -7.73
CA TYR A 197 -15.32 21.34 -9.14
C TYR A 197 -14.09 21.96 -9.79
N LYS A 198 -13.27 22.69 -9.02
CA LYS A 198 -12.01 23.29 -9.51
C LYS A 198 -11.12 22.33 -10.32
N GLY A 199 -11.11 21.05 -9.95
CA GLY A 199 -10.34 20.02 -10.65
C GLY A 199 -10.94 19.67 -12.02
N VAL A 200 -12.24 19.37 -12.07
CA VAL A 200 -12.91 18.99 -13.33
C VAL A 200 -13.03 20.16 -14.30
N HIS A 201 -13.18 21.39 -13.81
CA HIS A 201 -13.19 22.61 -14.63
C HIS A 201 -11.88 22.84 -15.38
N LYS A 202 -10.76 22.25 -14.94
CA LYS A 202 -9.46 22.32 -15.65
C LYS A 202 -9.21 21.12 -16.56
N SER A 203 -10.07 20.11 -16.52
CA SER A 203 -9.90 18.87 -17.28
C SER A 203 -10.74 18.90 -18.54
N THR A 204 -10.29 18.14 -19.54
CA THR A 204 -11.02 17.90 -20.79
C THR A 204 -11.31 16.42 -21.04
N CYS A 205 -10.87 15.54 -20.15
CA CYS A 205 -11.08 14.09 -20.18
C CYS A 205 -10.76 13.48 -18.81
N PHE A 206 -10.91 12.17 -18.67
CA PHE A 206 -10.47 11.45 -17.48
C PHE A 206 -8.94 11.50 -17.35
N ILE A 207 -8.46 12.08 -16.25
CA ILE A 207 -7.04 12.22 -15.97
C ILE A 207 -6.52 10.93 -15.31
N LYS A 208 -5.43 10.37 -15.82
CA LYS A 208 -4.78 9.19 -15.21
C LYS A 208 -4.36 9.48 -13.76
N PRO A 209 -4.36 8.47 -12.87
CA PRO A 209 -3.88 8.65 -11.50
C PRO A 209 -2.41 9.08 -11.48
N ARG A 210 -2.00 9.82 -10.44
CA ARG A 210 -0.58 10.13 -10.23
C ARG A 210 0.19 8.83 -9.99
N LYS A 211 1.38 8.70 -10.59
CA LYS A 211 2.23 7.51 -10.39
C LYS A 211 2.58 7.30 -8.91
N TYR A 212 2.94 8.38 -8.21
CA TYR A 212 3.22 8.36 -6.77
C TYR A 212 2.19 9.19 -6.00
N PRO A 213 1.53 8.61 -4.97
CA PRO A 213 0.56 9.33 -4.14
C PRO A 213 1.27 10.31 -3.21
N PRO A 214 0.58 11.34 -2.68
CA PRO A 214 1.10 12.11 -1.55
C PRO A 214 1.09 11.27 -0.26
N SER A 215 1.80 11.74 0.77
CA SER A 215 1.72 11.17 2.12
C SER A 215 0.30 11.20 2.67
N PHE A 216 -0.14 10.09 3.25
CA PHE A 216 -1.45 9.97 3.85
C PHE A 216 -1.46 10.61 5.25
N PRO A 217 -2.41 11.53 5.55
CA PRO A 217 -2.49 12.16 6.86
C PRO A 217 -2.82 11.14 7.96
N PHE A 218 -2.03 11.14 9.03
CA PHE A 218 -2.14 10.15 10.11
C PHE A 218 -3.49 10.22 10.84
N GLU A 219 -4.04 11.43 10.99
CA GLU A 219 -5.32 11.70 11.63
C GLU A 219 -6.53 11.10 10.89
N LEU A 220 -6.39 10.73 9.61
CA LEU A 220 -7.45 10.14 8.80
C LEU A 220 -7.39 8.61 8.76
N TYR A 221 -6.41 7.98 9.42
CA TYR A 221 -6.18 6.54 9.34
C TYR A 221 -7.36 5.72 9.88
N ASP A 222 -7.90 6.10 11.04
CA ASP A 222 -9.00 5.35 11.65
C ASP A 222 -10.26 5.40 10.78
N LEU A 223 -10.46 6.53 10.10
CA LEU A 223 -11.56 6.71 9.16
C LEU A 223 -11.35 5.90 7.87
N LEU A 224 -10.11 5.79 7.39
CA LEU A 224 -9.74 4.89 6.29
C LEU A 224 -10.04 3.44 6.67
N GLU A 225 -9.53 2.98 7.81
CA GLU A 225 -9.72 1.62 8.30
C GLU A 225 -11.20 1.26 8.45
N GLN A 226 -12.02 2.16 9.02
CA GLN A 226 -13.46 1.98 9.14
C GLN A 226 -14.18 1.87 7.79
N SER A 227 -13.69 2.56 6.76
CA SER A 227 -14.33 2.63 5.44
C SER A 227 -13.96 1.47 4.51
N MET A 228 -12.78 0.88 4.70
CA MET A 228 -12.25 -0.17 3.82
C MET A 228 -13.18 -1.39 3.69
N PRO A 229 -13.79 -1.95 4.75
CA PRO A 229 -14.67 -3.12 4.61
C PRO A 229 -15.86 -2.90 3.66
N PHE A 230 -16.43 -1.70 3.65
CA PHE A 230 -17.55 -1.34 2.78
C PHE A 230 -17.08 -1.18 1.32
N TYR A 231 -15.94 -0.52 1.13
CA TYR A 231 -15.32 -0.40 -0.18
C TYR A 231 -14.96 -1.78 -0.75
N ASP A 232 -14.29 -2.65 0.01
CA ASP A 232 -13.87 -3.98 -0.41
C ASP A 232 -15.06 -4.83 -0.87
N MET A 233 -16.16 -4.79 -0.13
CA MET A 233 -17.37 -5.50 -0.50
C MET A 233 -17.96 -4.97 -1.81
N LEU A 234 -18.05 -3.66 -2.01
CA LEU A 234 -18.54 -3.11 -3.28
C LEU A 234 -17.56 -3.37 -4.43
N ASN A 235 -16.26 -3.26 -4.18
CA ASN A 235 -15.21 -3.50 -5.16
C ASN A 235 -15.19 -4.96 -5.62
N SER A 236 -15.54 -5.90 -4.73
CA SER A 236 -15.73 -7.30 -5.08
C SER A 236 -16.84 -7.52 -6.12
N GLN A 237 -17.76 -6.57 -6.28
CA GLN A 237 -18.86 -6.64 -7.24
C GLN A 237 -18.53 -5.98 -8.60
N VAL A 238 -17.37 -5.32 -8.71
CA VAL A 238 -16.91 -4.76 -9.98
C VAL A 238 -16.65 -5.91 -10.96
N LYS A 239 -17.30 -5.88 -12.12
CA LYS A 239 -17.15 -6.92 -13.16
C LYS A 239 -15.72 -6.93 -13.71
N LYS A 240 -14.85 -7.77 -13.16
CA LYS A 240 -13.53 -8.11 -13.72
C LYS A 240 -13.24 -9.61 -13.63
N ARG A 241 -12.52 -10.14 -14.65
CA ARG A 241 -12.06 -11.54 -14.72
C ARG A 241 -11.23 -11.89 -13.47
N THR A 242 -11.84 -12.63 -12.53
CA THR A 242 -11.28 -13.27 -11.30
C THR A 242 -10.45 -12.35 -10.39
N SER A 243 -10.69 -12.19 -9.08
CA SER A 243 -11.15 -13.13 -8.04
C SER A 243 -11.51 -12.37 -6.75
N ASN A 244 -12.54 -12.83 -6.02
CA ASN A 244 -12.87 -12.48 -4.62
C ASN A 244 -12.45 -13.65 -3.69
N SER A 245 -12.27 -13.53 -2.37
CA SER A 245 -13.20 -12.99 -1.35
C SER A 245 -12.56 -12.99 0.09
N PRO A 246 -13.26 -12.50 1.15
CA PRO A 246 -12.68 -12.10 2.47
C PRO A 246 -13.19 -12.81 3.78
N SER A 247 -12.41 -12.69 4.88
CA SER A 247 -12.67 -12.61 6.38
C SER A 247 -13.37 -13.76 7.19
N PRO A 248 -13.29 -13.91 8.57
CA PRO A 248 -12.97 -12.90 9.64
C PRO A 248 -12.18 -13.29 10.96
N LEU A 249 -11.74 -12.22 11.68
CA LEU A 249 -11.52 -11.94 13.15
C LEU A 249 -10.51 -12.70 14.07
N LEU A 250 -9.51 -11.98 14.65
CA LEU A 250 -9.37 -11.55 16.08
C LEU A 250 -7.97 -10.97 16.44
N LEU A 251 -7.96 -10.06 17.43
CA LEU A 251 -6.84 -9.26 17.98
C LEU A 251 -5.68 -10.06 18.60
N TYR A 252 -4.47 -9.46 18.58
CA TYR A 252 -3.53 -9.57 19.70
C TYR A 252 -2.59 -8.36 19.78
N ASN A 253 -2.44 -7.81 20.99
CA ASN A 253 -1.51 -6.74 21.39
C ASN A 253 -0.32 -7.34 22.16
N ASP A 254 0.70 -6.50 22.33
CA ASP A 254 1.89 -6.64 23.19
C ASP A 254 3.13 -7.24 22.53
N ILE A 255 3.95 -6.34 21.97
CA ILE A 255 5.39 -6.13 22.20
C ILE A 255 5.69 -4.78 21.54
N GLN A 256 6.04 -3.74 22.30
CA GLN A 256 6.16 -2.36 21.79
C GLN A 256 7.20 -2.22 20.66
N PRO A 257 6.78 -1.94 19.40
CA PRO A 257 7.59 -1.22 18.44
C PRO A 257 7.26 0.28 18.57
N VAL A 258 7.95 1.14 17.84
CA VAL A 258 7.61 2.58 17.73
C VAL A 258 6.09 2.73 17.50
N PRO A 259 5.29 3.37 18.39
CA PRO A 259 3.82 3.38 18.32
C PRO A 259 3.26 3.83 16.96
N ASN A 260 3.99 4.69 16.24
CA ASN A 260 3.62 5.13 14.90
C ASN A 260 3.64 4.02 13.83
N ASN A 261 4.16 2.83 14.11
CA ASN A 261 4.19 1.70 13.19
C ASN A 261 2.86 0.91 13.18
N GLU A 262 2.00 1.05 14.20
CA GLU A 262 0.67 0.43 14.22
C GLU A 262 -0.20 0.90 13.05
N LYS A 263 -0.13 2.20 12.74
CA LYS A 263 -0.89 2.84 11.66
C LYS A 263 -0.04 3.02 10.41
N THR A 264 0.39 1.90 9.85
CA THR A 264 1.14 1.86 8.58
C THR A 264 0.28 1.36 7.43
N LEU A 265 0.60 1.80 6.21
CA LEU A 265 0.07 1.26 4.97
C LEU A 265 1.09 0.26 4.43
N VAL A 266 0.62 -0.92 4.03
CA VAL A 266 1.43 -1.99 3.46
C VAL A 266 0.95 -2.27 2.04
N TRP A 267 1.87 -2.58 1.14
CA TRP A 267 1.52 -3.04 -0.20
C TRP A 267 1.24 -4.54 -0.15
N VAL A 268 0.07 -4.97 -0.64
CA VAL A 268 -0.27 -6.40 -0.76
C VAL A 268 -0.82 -6.66 -2.16
N GLY A 269 -0.09 -7.45 -2.93
CA GLY A 269 -0.44 -7.78 -4.31
C GLY A 269 -0.31 -6.56 -5.23
N SER A 270 -1.40 -5.83 -5.40
CA SER A 270 -1.50 -4.69 -6.32
C SER A 270 -1.93 -3.38 -5.66
N GLU A 271 -2.19 -3.37 -4.36
CA GLU A 271 -2.78 -2.22 -3.67
C GLU A 271 -2.13 -1.92 -2.33
N LEU A 272 -2.28 -0.67 -1.88
CA LEU A 272 -1.94 -0.23 -0.53
C LEU A 272 -3.13 -0.42 0.40
N VAL A 273 -2.91 -1.12 1.50
CA VAL A 273 -3.93 -1.39 2.52
C VAL A 273 -3.41 -1.03 3.91
N PRO A 274 -4.28 -0.63 4.86
CA PRO A 274 -3.91 -0.49 6.26
C PRO A 274 -3.34 -1.81 6.81
N CYS A 275 -2.23 -1.74 7.54
CA CYS A 275 -1.53 -2.89 8.12
C CYS A 275 -2.48 -3.76 8.96
N GLY A 276 -3.30 -3.15 9.83
CA GLY A 276 -4.23 -3.84 10.72
C GLY A 276 -5.28 -4.72 10.03
N ILE A 277 -5.57 -4.46 8.75
CA ILE A 277 -6.54 -5.24 7.96
C ILE A 277 -5.91 -5.97 6.77
N SER A 278 -4.59 -5.90 6.62
CA SER A 278 -3.85 -6.56 5.55
C SER A 278 -3.92 -8.09 5.71
N LYS A 279 -4.09 -8.82 4.60
CA LYS A 279 -4.33 -10.28 4.62
C LYS A 279 -3.69 -10.99 3.44
N VAL A 280 -3.30 -12.23 3.67
CA VAL A 280 -2.94 -13.22 2.63
C VAL A 280 -3.95 -14.36 2.64
N SER A 281 -4.09 -15.08 1.53
CA SER A 281 -5.05 -16.17 1.46
C SER A 281 -4.55 -17.38 2.26
N VAL A 282 -5.44 -18.05 2.99
CA VAL A 282 -5.13 -19.34 3.64
C VAL A 282 -4.71 -20.43 2.65
N PHE A 283 -5.03 -20.23 1.37
CA PHE A 283 -4.67 -21.11 0.27
C PHE A 283 -3.31 -20.81 -0.35
N ASP A 284 -2.63 -19.73 0.07
CA ASP A 284 -1.31 -19.39 -0.45
C ASP A 284 -0.26 -20.39 0.01
N TRP A 285 0.68 -20.71 -0.88
CA TRP A 285 1.66 -21.77 -0.65
C TRP A 285 2.66 -21.40 0.44
N VAL A 286 2.78 -20.11 0.78
CA VAL A 286 3.56 -19.63 1.92
C VAL A 286 3.12 -20.27 3.24
N LEU A 287 1.81 -20.48 3.46
CA LEU A 287 1.30 -21.10 4.69
C LEU A 287 1.41 -22.63 4.68
N ARG A 288 1.44 -23.24 3.48
CA ARG A 288 1.43 -24.71 3.33
C ARG A 288 2.81 -25.33 3.24
N GLY A 289 3.72 -24.65 2.57
CA GLY A 289 5.04 -25.16 2.20
C GLY A 289 6.15 -24.15 2.37
N GLY A 290 5.88 -22.96 2.93
CA GLY A 290 6.91 -21.95 3.20
C GLY A 290 7.54 -21.35 1.95
N ALA A 291 6.89 -21.41 0.77
CA ALA A 291 7.47 -20.82 -0.44
C ALA A 291 7.28 -19.30 -0.44
N VAL A 292 8.28 -18.65 0.12
CA VAL A 292 8.43 -17.21 0.16
C VAL A 292 9.89 -16.88 -0.05
N VAL A 293 10.14 -15.82 -0.81
CA VAL A 293 11.44 -15.18 -0.85
C VAL A 293 11.32 -13.87 -0.10
N LEU A 294 12.22 -13.66 0.85
CA LEU A 294 12.27 -12.47 1.69
C LEU A 294 13.46 -11.60 1.32
N GLU A 295 13.28 -10.30 1.42
CA GLU A 295 14.35 -9.32 1.25
C GLU A 295 14.17 -8.18 2.26
N GLY A 296 15.28 -7.61 2.71
CA GLY A 296 15.29 -6.52 3.68
C GLY A 296 16.25 -5.44 3.24
N LEU A 297 15.76 -4.22 3.12
CA LEU A 297 16.51 -3.04 2.69
C LEU A 297 16.18 -1.83 3.58
N CYS A 298 16.96 -0.77 3.45
CA CYS A 298 16.79 0.46 4.23
C CYS A 298 16.64 1.67 3.31
N ALA A 299 15.85 2.64 3.76
CA ALA A 299 15.85 3.99 3.20
C ALA A 299 16.47 4.98 4.19
N TYR A 300 17.33 5.85 3.66
CA TYR A 300 18.02 6.92 4.38
C TYR A 300 17.91 8.23 3.59
N ASN A 301 17.51 9.31 4.26
CA ASN A 301 17.54 10.67 3.73
C ASN A 301 16.95 10.82 2.31
N GLY A 302 15.80 10.20 2.07
CA GLY A 302 15.08 10.26 0.80
C GLY A 302 15.61 9.32 -0.28
N LYS A 303 16.55 8.42 0.04
CA LYS A 303 17.11 7.41 -0.88
C LYS A 303 16.93 6.01 -0.33
N VAL A 304 16.75 5.03 -1.20
CA VAL A 304 16.80 3.60 -0.85
C VAL A 304 18.21 3.07 -1.13
N PHE A 305 18.90 2.61 -0.10
CA PHE A 305 20.29 2.19 -0.20
C PHE A 305 20.40 0.85 -0.94
N LYS A 306 21.27 0.79 -1.95
CA LYS A 306 21.54 -0.43 -2.76
C LYS A 306 20.28 -1.09 -3.36
N LEU A 307 19.28 -0.27 -3.75
CA LEU A 307 17.96 -0.75 -4.20
C LEU A 307 18.06 -1.74 -5.36
N ASP A 308 18.84 -1.42 -6.39
CA ASP A 308 18.95 -2.24 -7.59
C ASP A 308 19.56 -3.61 -7.25
N GLU A 309 20.60 -3.63 -6.42
CA GLU A 309 21.22 -4.88 -5.96
C GLU A 309 20.26 -5.75 -5.13
N HIS A 310 19.42 -5.13 -4.29
CA HIS A 310 18.39 -5.85 -3.54
C HIS A 310 17.29 -6.43 -4.45
N ILE A 311 16.88 -5.70 -5.49
CA ILE A 311 15.88 -6.18 -6.45
C ILE A 311 16.45 -7.32 -7.31
N ASP A 312 17.69 -7.19 -7.78
CA ASP A 312 18.34 -8.26 -8.52
C ASP A 312 18.41 -9.55 -7.68
N ARG A 313 18.74 -9.42 -6.39
CA ARG A 313 18.85 -10.56 -5.48
C ARG A 313 17.50 -11.21 -5.18
N ILE A 314 16.44 -10.43 -4.95
CA ILE A 314 15.10 -11.00 -4.70
C ILE A 314 14.55 -11.68 -5.95
N LEU A 315 14.75 -11.09 -7.15
CA LEU A 315 14.34 -11.67 -8.43
C LEU A 315 15.14 -12.93 -8.76
N TYR A 316 16.45 -12.93 -8.50
CA TYR A 316 17.29 -14.12 -8.64
C TYR A 316 16.82 -15.24 -7.71
N SER A 317 16.53 -14.92 -6.45
CA SER A 317 16.03 -15.88 -5.46
C SER A 317 14.63 -16.39 -5.82
N ALA A 318 13.78 -15.54 -6.42
CA ALA A 318 12.44 -15.92 -6.87
C ALA A 318 12.43 -16.96 -7.98
N LYS A 319 13.54 -17.18 -8.70
CA LYS A 319 13.67 -18.28 -9.67
C LYS A 319 13.59 -19.67 -9.02
N ALA A 320 13.83 -19.77 -7.71
CA ALA A 320 13.66 -21.00 -6.95
C ALA A 320 12.21 -21.25 -6.53
N LEU A 321 11.32 -20.26 -6.68
CA LEU A 321 9.90 -20.42 -6.40
C LEU A 321 9.21 -21.13 -7.57
N PRO A 322 8.23 -22.01 -7.29
CA PRO A 322 7.44 -22.68 -8.31
C PRO A 322 6.41 -21.72 -8.92
N VAL A 323 6.85 -20.65 -9.60
CA VAL A 323 5.99 -19.64 -10.26
C VAL A 323 6.36 -19.51 -11.73
N ASN A 324 5.37 -19.18 -12.58
CA ASN A 324 5.64 -19.01 -14.02
C ASN A 324 6.28 -17.67 -14.34
N GLN A 325 5.85 -16.65 -13.61
CA GLN A 325 6.27 -15.27 -13.82
C GLN A 325 6.37 -14.58 -12.47
N VAL A 326 7.53 -13.98 -12.24
CA VAL A 326 7.77 -13.07 -11.12
C VAL A 326 7.42 -11.66 -11.58
N LEU A 327 7.03 -10.78 -10.65
CA LEU A 327 6.87 -9.37 -10.94
C LEU A 327 8.16 -8.78 -11.54
N GLY A 328 8.00 -7.83 -12.46
CA GLY A 328 9.13 -7.10 -13.04
C GLY A 328 9.77 -6.13 -12.04
N GLU A 329 11.04 -5.81 -12.26
CA GLU A 329 11.83 -4.87 -11.45
C GLU A 329 11.10 -3.54 -11.19
N GLU A 330 10.59 -2.90 -12.24
CA GLU A 330 9.88 -1.63 -12.14
C GLU A 330 8.61 -1.72 -11.27
N ALA A 331 7.90 -2.85 -11.31
CA ALA A 331 6.70 -3.04 -10.49
C ALA A 331 7.06 -3.15 -8.99
N ILE A 332 8.20 -3.78 -8.67
CA ILE A 332 8.71 -3.87 -7.30
C ILE A 332 9.18 -2.49 -6.82
N LYS A 333 9.94 -1.75 -7.65
CA LYS A 333 10.36 -0.35 -7.34
C LYS A 333 9.15 0.54 -7.07
N ASP A 334 8.16 0.50 -7.96
CA ASP A 334 6.95 1.30 -7.84
C ASP A 334 6.18 0.99 -6.54
N ALA A 335 6.05 -0.30 -6.17
CA ALA A 335 5.42 -0.70 -4.92
C ALA A 335 6.19 -0.18 -3.69
N ILE A 336 7.52 -0.28 -3.70
CA ILE A 336 8.39 0.25 -2.63
C ILE A 336 8.19 1.75 -2.46
N PHE A 337 8.30 2.51 -3.55
CA PHE A 337 8.19 3.97 -3.50
C PHE A 337 6.79 4.42 -3.08
N LYS A 338 5.73 3.82 -3.65
CA LYS A 338 4.35 4.12 -3.23
C LYS A 338 4.16 3.90 -1.73
N THR A 339 4.66 2.77 -1.21
CA THR A 339 4.56 2.44 0.22
C THR A 339 5.32 3.44 1.10
N LEU A 340 6.56 3.78 0.75
CA LEU A 340 7.37 4.76 1.50
C LEU A 340 6.71 6.15 1.50
N ILE A 341 6.27 6.62 0.34
CA ILE A 341 5.71 7.97 0.18
C ILE A 341 4.36 8.07 0.88
N SER A 342 3.47 7.08 0.72
CA SER A 342 2.17 7.06 1.40
C SER A 342 2.30 7.09 2.92
N ASN A 343 3.34 6.47 3.49
CA ASN A 343 3.60 6.51 4.93
C ASN A 343 4.45 7.71 5.40
N GLY A 344 4.92 8.56 4.48
CA GLY A 344 5.85 9.66 4.79
C GLY A 344 7.19 9.19 5.36
N MET A 345 7.60 7.94 5.09
CA MET A 345 8.78 7.30 5.68
C MET A 345 10.03 7.50 4.84
N LEU A 346 10.40 8.77 4.63
CA LEU A 346 11.49 9.15 3.73
C LEU A 346 12.86 9.26 4.41
N LYS A 347 12.91 9.47 5.73
CA LYS A 347 14.16 9.82 6.43
C LYS A 347 14.97 8.61 6.90
N SER A 348 14.35 7.72 7.67
CA SER A 348 14.98 6.48 8.15
C SER A 348 13.90 5.43 8.32
N SER A 349 13.97 4.40 7.49
CA SER A 349 12.97 3.32 7.50
C SER A 349 13.57 2.00 7.04
N CYS A 350 13.06 0.93 7.63
CA CYS A 350 13.29 -0.44 7.17
C CYS A 350 12.17 -0.80 6.19
N ILE A 351 12.54 -1.49 5.12
CA ILE A 351 11.63 -2.04 4.13
C ILE A 351 11.82 -3.56 4.13
N LYS A 352 10.73 -4.30 4.27
CA LYS A 352 10.66 -5.76 4.15
C LYS A 352 9.86 -6.12 2.91
N LEU A 353 10.44 -6.92 2.04
CA LEU A 353 9.76 -7.48 0.88
C LEU A 353 9.51 -8.96 1.12
N ALA A 354 8.34 -9.42 0.69
CA ALA A 354 8.05 -10.84 0.54
C ALA A 354 7.44 -11.10 -0.83
N LEU A 355 8.06 -12.00 -1.59
CA LEU A 355 7.46 -12.58 -2.80
C LEU A 355 6.89 -13.94 -2.43
N ILE A 356 5.56 -14.07 -2.49
CA ILE A 356 4.83 -15.28 -2.10
C ILE A 356 4.22 -15.98 -3.31
N CYS A 357 4.33 -17.31 -3.34
CA CYS A 357 3.62 -18.15 -4.31
C CYS A 357 2.13 -18.21 -3.96
N CYS A 358 1.30 -17.62 -4.81
CA CYS A 358 -0.14 -17.59 -4.62
C CYS A 358 -0.85 -18.65 -5.44
N LYS A 359 -2.04 -19.01 -4.96
CA LYS A 359 -3.12 -19.71 -5.66
C LYS A 359 -2.97 -21.23 -5.79
N LYS A 360 -3.56 -21.92 -4.81
CA LYS A 360 -4.16 -23.24 -5.03
C LYS A 360 -5.60 -23.25 -4.54
N VAL A 361 -6.57 -23.46 -5.44
CA VAL A 361 -8.01 -23.46 -5.06
C VAL A 361 -8.40 -24.76 -4.33
N THR A 362 -7.48 -25.70 -4.14
CA THR A 362 -7.75 -27.01 -3.53
C THR A 362 -6.69 -27.45 -2.51
N PHE A 363 -7.14 -28.15 -1.47
CA PHE A 363 -6.26 -28.75 -0.45
C PHE A 363 -5.50 -29.99 -0.95
N GLY A 364 -6.01 -30.71 -1.95
CA GLY A 364 -5.42 -31.96 -2.46
C GLY A 364 -4.16 -31.79 -3.33
N LYS A 365 -3.42 -32.87 -3.63
CA LYS A 365 -2.44 -32.87 -4.73
C LYS A 365 -3.23 -32.72 -6.04
N CYS A 366 -2.93 -31.69 -6.83
CA CYS A 366 -3.44 -31.65 -8.19
C CYS A 366 -2.54 -32.57 -9.02
N ALA A 367 -3.15 -33.45 -9.81
CA ALA A 367 -2.45 -34.50 -10.55
C ALA A 367 -1.89 -34.03 -11.91
N SER A 368 -2.12 -32.76 -12.29
CA SER A 368 -1.66 -32.18 -13.55
C SER A 368 -0.44 -31.27 -13.34
N HIS A 369 0.52 -31.36 -14.25
CA HIS A 369 1.70 -30.47 -14.35
C HIS A 369 1.35 -29.02 -14.73
N ASP A 370 0.06 -28.69 -14.91
CA ASP A 370 -0.44 -27.40 -15.42
C ASP A 370 -1.05 -26.49 -14.32
N ASP A 371 -0.83 -26.78 -13.04
CA ASP A 371 -1.24 -25.87 -11.95
C ASP A 371 -0.25 -24.69 -11.85
N LEU A 372 -0.53 -23.68 -12.66
CA LEU A 372 0.22 -22.44 -12.82
C LEU A 372 0.06 -21.52 -11.60
N TYR A 373 1.14 -21.25 -10.84
CA TYR A 373 1.12 -20.32 -9.70
C TYR A 373 1.52 -18.90 -10.09
N ASN A 374 0.80 -17.92 -9.55
CA ASN A 374 1.13 -16.50 -9.66
C ASN A 374 1.98 -16.06 -8.46
N CYS A 375 2.75 -14.99 -8.64
CA CYS A 375 3.51 -14.37 -7.56
C CYS A 375 2.77 -13.13 -7.04
N SER A 376 2.71 -12.94 -5.72
CA SER A 376 2.25 -11.70 -5.09
C SER A 376 3.38 -11.07 -4.29
N LEU A 377 3.47 -9.74 -4.34
CA LEU A 377 4.45 -8.95 -3.61
C LEU A 377 3.79 -8.36 -2.36
N ILE A 378 4.50 -8.46 -1.24
CA ILE A 378 4.21 -7.72 -0.03
C ILE A 378 5.36 -6.73 0.22
N VAL A 379 5.03 -5.47 0.46
CA VAL A 379 5.99 -4.45 0.94
C VAL A 379 5.50 -3.91 2.27
N ALA A 380 6.26 -4.22 3.32
CA ALA A 380 6.05 -3.65 4.65
C ALA A 380 7.17 -2.64 4.95
N VAL A 381 6.81 -1.52 5.57
CA VAL A 381 7.75 -0.47 5.96
C VAL A 381 7.59 -0.13 7.43
N GLU A 382 8.71 0.11 8.09
CA GLU A 382 8.77 0.40 9.51
C GLU A 382 9.66 1.62 9.75
N ARG A 383 9.19 2.58 10.55
CA ARG A 383 10.07 3.63 11.08
C ARG A 383 11.03 2.97 12.04
N LYS A 384 12.30 3.31 11.88
CA LYS A 384 13.36 2.60 12.56
C LYS A 384 14.37 3.57 13.14
N GLU A 385 14.66 3.38 14.42
CA GLU A 385 15.88 3.89 15.08
C GLU A 385 16.99 2.82 14.99
N PRO A 386 18.28 3.20 15.10
CA PRO A 386 19.38 2.24 15.09
C PRO A 386 19.18 1.13 16.14
N ILE A 387 19.22 -0.14 15.73
CA ILE A 387 18.98 -1.31 16.64
C ILE A 387 20.07 -1.39 17.71
N TYR A 388 21.28 -0.96 17.37
CA TYR A 388 22.44 -1.03 18.23
C TYR A 388 23.10 0.34 18.38
N ASP A 389 23.46 0.68 19.61
CA ASP A 389 24.36 1.79 19.89
C ASP A 389 25.76 1.43 19.38
N LYS A 390 26.15 2.03 18.26
CA LYS A 390 27.45 1.81 17.63
C LYS A 390 28.61 2.36 18.47
N SER A 391 28.35 3.17 19.49
CA SER A 391 29.38 3.70 20.39
C SER A 391 29.62 2.79 21.60
N ALA A 392 28.58 2.17 22.15
CA ALA A 392 28.68 1.24 23.27
C ALA A 392 29.10 -0.19 22.85
N GLY A 393 28.81 -0.57 21.60
CA GLY A 393 29.04 -1.94 21.11
C GLY A 393 28.06 -2.96 21.68
N MET A 394 27.96 -4.14 21.05
CA MET A 394 27.08 -5.22 21.49
C MET A 394 27.82 -6.34 22.24
N LYS A 395 27.05 -7.07 23.05
CA LYS A 395 27.48 -8.27 23.77
C LYS A 395 26.86 -9.51 23.12
N LEU A 396 27.68 -10.52 22.82
CA LEU A 396 27.27 -11.77 22.17
C LEU A 396 27.40 -12.99 23.08
N ALA A 397 26.52 -13.97 22.90
CA ALA A 397 26.68 -15.34 23.39
C ALA A 397 26.93 -16.30 22.22
N THR A 398 27.35 -17.53 22.52
CA THR A 398 27.53 -18.59 21.52
C THR A 398 26.38 -19.58 21.58
N ARG A 399 26.00 -20.10 20.41
CA ARG A 399 24.95 -21.09 20.25
C ARG A 399 25.35 -22.13 19.19
N ALA A 400 25.06 -23.40 19.47
CA ALA A 400 25.21 -24.47 18.49
C ALA A 400 24.18 -24.32 17.36
N ALA A 401 24.57 -24.62 16.11
CA ALA A 401 23.63 -24.65 15.00
C ALA A 401 22.54 -25.69 15.24
N MET A 402 21.30 -25.23 15.37
CA MET A 402 20.10 -26.07 15.42
C MET A 402 19.40 -26.01 14.06
N PRO A 403 18.78 -27.10 13.58
CA PRO A 403 18.15 -27.16 12.26
C PRO A 403 16.98 -26.18 12.05
N ASN A 404 16.43 -25.60 13.13
CA ASN A 404 15.32 -24.64 13.05
C ASN A 404 15.81 -23.22 13.39
N ASN A 405 15.74 -22.32 12.41
CA ASN A 405 15.96 -20.87 12.52
C ASN A 405 14.85 -20.19 13.35
N SER A 406 14.65 -20.57 14.61
CA SER A 406 13.82 -19.78 15.52
C SER A 406 14.62 -18.58 16.04
N PRO A 407 14.26 -17.33 15.70
CA PRO A 407 15.00 -16.14 16.09
C PRO A 407 14.87 -15.81 17.59
N ASN A 408 13.86 -16.33 18.28
CA ASN A 408 13.55 -16.00 19.68
C ASN A 408 13.42 -17.28 20.53
N LEU A 409 14.55 -17.87 20.91
CA LEU A 409 14.60 -18.65 22.15
C LEU A 409 15.76 -18.08 22.97
N ASP A 410 15.40 -17.62 24.17
CA ASP A 410 16.19 -16.84 25.12
C ASP A 410 17.68 -17.15 25.11
N SER A 411 18.51 -16.10 25.01
CA SER A 411 19.89 -16.19 25.45
C SER A 411 19.86 -16.52 26.95
N ASP A 412 20.14 -17.77 27.31
CA ASP A 412 20.20 -18.30 28.69
C ASP A 412 21.20 -17.55 29.62
N THR A 413 21.84 -16.49 29.11
CA THR A 413 22.65 -15.54 29.88
C THR A 413 22.03 -14.15 29.67
N GLY A 414 21.33 -13.62 30.68
CA GLY A 414 20.54 -12.38 30.60
C GLY A 414 21.29 -11.07 30.25
N GLU A 415 22.55 -11.15 29.82
CA GLU A 415 23.34 -10.01 29.34
C GLU A 415 23.61 -10.02 27.81
N ALA A 416 23.44 -11.16 27.12
CA ALA A 416 23.74 -11.27 25.69
C ALA A 416 22.54 -10.86 24.84
N ARG A 417 22.75 -9.95 23.88
CA ARG A 417 21.70 -9.42 22.99
C ARG A 417 21.54 -10.18 21.68
N ASP A 418 22.54 -10.97 21.27
CA ASP A 418 22.49 -11.82 20.08
C ASP A 418 23.46 -13.02 20.21
N ALA A 419 23.39 -13.98 19.28
CA ALA A 419 24.14 -15.23 19.34
C ALA A 419 24.95 -15.55 18.07
N ILE A 420 26.19 -16.00 18.26
CA ILE A 420 27.02 -16.59 17.19
C ILE A 420 26.62 -18.05 16.98
N ILE A 421 26.37 -18.40 15.72
CA ILE A 421 26.03 -19.74 15.25
C ILE A 421 27.29 -20.45 14.77
N MET A 422 27.64 -21.50 15.50
CA MET A 422 28.78 -22.37 15.23
C MET A 422 28.38 -23.52 14.30
N ASP A 423 29.20 -23.83 13.31
CA ASP A 423 29.03 -25.06 12.55
C ASP A 423 29.44 -26.31 13.36
N LYS A 424 29.19 -27.48 12.79
CA LYS A 424 29.49 -28.79 13.42
C LYS A 424 30.98 -29.00 13.73
N ASP A 425 31.86 -28.22 13.10
CA ASP A 425 33.32 -28.35 13.20
C ASP A 425 33.89 -27.30 14.19
N GLY A 426 33.03 -26.55 14.88
CA GLY A 426 33.45 -25.52 15.85
C GLY A 426 34.01 -24.27 15.20
N VAL A 427 33.72 -24.06 13.90
CA VAL A 427 34.06 -22.85 13.16
C VAL A 427 32.85 -21.93 13.15
N SER A 428 33.08 -20.66 13.48
CA SER A 428 32.02 -19.66 13.45
C SER A 428 31.56 -19.43 12.02
N SER A 429 30.24 -19.48 11.79
CA SER A 429 29.71 -19.30 10.45
C SER A 429 28.98 -17.97 10.29
N LYS A 430 28.16 -17.55 11.27
CA LYS A 430 27.29 -16.35 11.25
C LYS A 430 26.83 -15.96 12.66
N ILE A 431 26.37 -14.73 12.86
CA ILE A 431 25.42 -14.38 13.93
C ILE A 431 24.01 -14.50 13.34
N ASN A 432 22.93 -14.52 14.14
CA ASN A 432 21.54 -14.59 13.64
C ASN A 432 21.34 -13.71 12.38
N ALA A 433 21.25 -14.35 11.21
CA ALA A 433 21.13 -13.73 9.89
C ALA A 433 22.21 -12.68 9.49
N THR A 434 23.39 -12.65 10.12
CA THR A 434 24.44 -11.63 9.94
C THR A 434 25.85 -12.22 9.81
N ASN A 435 26.75 -11.56 9.08
CA ASN A 435 28.16 -12.00 8.95
C ASN A 435 29.03 -11.33 10.01
N ILE A 436 30.15 -11.95 10.38
CA ILE A 436 31.07 -11.46 11.42
C ILE A 436 32.49 -11.28 10.86
N PHE A 437 33.21 -10.29 11.38
CA PHE A 437 34.59 -9.97 11.04
C PHE A 437 35.40 -9.80 12.33
N MET A 438 36.71 -10.05 12.24
CA MET A 438 37.66 -9.69 13.29
C MET A 438 38.82 -8.88 12.73
N VAL A 439 39.47 -8.13 13.60
CA VAL A 439 40.73 -7.45 13.31
C VAL A 439 41.82 -8.08 14.16
N LYS A 440 42.94 -8.37 13.52
CA LYS A 440 44.15 -8.81 14.22
C LYS A 440 45.36 -8.13 13.61
N LYS A 441 46.16 -7.46 14.44
CA LYS A 441 47.35 -6.69 14.05
C LYS A 441 47.07 -5.66 12.94
N GLY A 442 45.89 -5.04 12.98
CA GLY A 442 45.45 -4.05 11.99
C GLY A 442 44.95 -4.62 10.66
N GLU A 443 44.95 -5.95 10.49
CA GLU A 443 44.42 -6.64 9.30
C GLU A 443 43.03 -7.19 9.58
N VAL A 444 42.17 -7.23 8.55
CA VAL A 444 40.78 -7.64 8.65
C VAL A 444 40.62 -9.09 8.20
N PHE A 445 39.93 -9.89 9.00
CA PHE A 445 39.64 -11.28 8.72
C PHE A 445 38.12 -11.48 8.63
N ALA A 446 37.68 -12.10 7.56
CA ALA A 446 36.29 -12.47 7.32
C ALA A 446 36.16 -13.99 7.21
N THR A 447 35.09 -14.55 7.78
CA THR A 447 34.81 -15.98 7.69
C THR A 447 34.52 -16.41 6.25
N ASN A 448 35.41 -17.20 5.66
CA ASN A 448 35.25 -17.76 4.32
C ASN A 448 34.49 -19.08 4.35
N ILE A 449 33.18 -19.03 4.16
CA ILE A 449 32.41 -20.26 3.91
C ILE A 449 31.70 -20.14 2.57
N ALA A 450 32.43 -20.41 1.49
CA ALA A 450 31.86 -20.60 0.15
C ALA A 450 30.72 -21.66 0.09
N LYS A 451 30.53 -22.46 1.16
CA LYS A 451 29.50 -23.51 1.24
C LYS A 451 28.25 -23.15 2.07
N SER A 452 28.22 -22.02 2.81
CA SER A 452 27.06 -21.67 3.65
C SER A 452 26.73 -20.17 3.69
N ARG A 453 27.46 -19.30 3.00
CA ARG A 453 27.23 -17.84 3.04
C ARG A 453 25.91 -17.44 2.36
N LEU A 454 25.15 -16.56 3.02
CA LEU A 454 24.12 -15.77 2.35
C LEU A 454 24.87 -14.72 1.50
N PRO A 455 24.52 -14.50 0.23
CA PRO A 455 25.14 -13.47 -0.61
C PRO A 455 24.68 -12.07 -0.13
N SER A 456 25.24 -11.62 0.99
CA SER A 456 24.84 -10.39 1.68
C SER A 456 25.36 -9.15 0.95
N ILE A 457 24.46 -8.27 0.52
CA ILE A 457 24.79 -6.98 -0.09
C ILE A 457 25.62 -6.12 0.88
N THR A 458 25.30 -6.16 2.17
CA THR A 458 26.11 -5.46 3.20
C THR A 458 27.52 -6.02 3.28
N TYR A 459 27.71 -7.34 3.11
CA TYR A 459 29.05 -7.94 3.10
C TYR A 459 29.87 -7.44 1.90
N ILE A 460 29.28 -7.52 0.70
CA ILE A 460 29.90 -7.04 -0.52
C ILE A 460 30.30 -5.56 -0.38
N THR A 461 29.38 -4.74 0.14
CA THR A 461 29.61 -3.31 0.39
C THR A 461 30.75 -3.08 1.38
N VAL A 462 30.83 -3.86 2.47
CA VAL A 462 31.91 -3.72 3.47
C VAL A 462 33.25 -4.17 2.90
N VAL A 463 33.29 -5.22 2.08
CA VAL A 463 34.52 -5.62 1.37
C VAL A 463 35.00 -4.53 0.41
N GLU A 464 34.08 -3.90 -0.33
CA GLU A 464 34.40 -2.73 -1.18
C GLU A 464 35.00 -1.58 -0.37
N ILE A 465 34.43 -1.27 0.80
CA ILE A 465 34.93 -0.25 1.73
C ILE A 465 36.34 -0.62 2.23
N ILE A 466 36.55 -1.85 2.69
CA ILE A 466 37.86 -2.33 3.18
C ILE A 466 38.93 -2.15 2.11
N ASN A 467 38.63 -2.52 0.87
CA ASN A 467 39.53 -2.35 -0.28
C ASN A 467 39.80 -0.86 -0.57
N LYS A 468 38.76 -0.01 -0.56
CA LYS A 468 38.89 1.45 -0.77
C LYS A 468 39.73 2.12 0.32
N GLU A 469 39.58 1.67 1.57
CA GLU A 469 40.35 2.13 2.72
C GLU A 469 41.78 1.54 2.78
N LYS A 470 42.15 0.69 1.81
CA LYS A 470 43.46 0.02 1.72
C LYS A 470 43.78 -0.84 2.94
N LEU A 471 42.76 -1.48 3.51
CA LEU A 471 42.90 -2.46 4.58
C LEU A 471 43.09 -3.85 3.96
N THR A 472 43.99 -4.66 4.54
CA THR A 472 44.21 -6.05 4.07
C THR A 472 43.05 -6.93 4.54
N LEU A 473 42.39 -7.62 3.60
CA LEU A 473 41.31 -8.57 3.87
C LEU A 473 41.80 -10.01 3.69
N HIS A 474 41.62 -10.83 4.72
CA HIS A 474 41.85 -12.27 4.70
C HIS A 474 40.53 -13.03 4.80
N GLU A 475 40.26 -13.89 3.82
CA GLU A 475 39.11 -14.78 3.83
C GLU A 475 39.53 -16.18 4.31
N GLN A 476 39.24 -16.52 5.59
CA GLN A 476 39.59 -17.81 6.19
C GLN A 476 38.54 -18.33 7.18
N ALA A 477 38.64 -19.57 7.62
CA ALA A 477 37.86 -20.08 8.74
C ALA A 477 38.35 -19.44 10.05
N ILE A 478 37.43 -18.96 10.90
CA ILE A 478 37.77 -18.31 12.17
C ILE A 478 37.13 -19.09 13.32
N THR A 479 37.97 -19.55 14.23
CA THR A 479 37.57 -20.28 15.44
C THR A 479 37.10 -19.33 16.54
N LEU A 480 36.33 -19.86 17.49
CA LEU A 480 35.90 -19.07 18.65
C LEU A 480 37.09 -18.53 19.48
N SER A 481 38.17 -19.31 19.60
CA SER A 481 39.39 -18.87 20.29
C SER A 481 40.07 -17.69 19.60
N GLU A 482 40.00 -17.61 18.28
CA GLU A 482 40.53 -16.46 17.53
C GLU A 482 39.68 -15.21 17.76
N PHE A 483 38.35 -15.33 17.81
CA PHE A 483 37.50 -14.20 18.20
C PHE A 483 37.81 -13.68 19.61
N HIS A 484 38.01 -14.57 20.58
CA HIS A 484 38.37 -14.17 21.94
C HIS A 484 39.73 -13.47 22.05
N THR A 485 40.62 -13.71 21.09
CA THR A 485 41.96 -13.10 21.06
C THR A 485 42.10 -11.99 20.02
N ALA A 486 41.00 -11.59 19.36
CA ALA A 486 40.98 -10.52 18.39
C ALA A 486 41.23 -9.15 19.03
N ASP A 487 41.75 -8.22 18.23
CA ASP A 487 41.95 -6.83 18.66
C ASP A 487 40.64 -6.04 18.53
N GLU A 488 39.83 -6.36 17.51
CA GLU A 488 38.48 -5.80 17.30
C GLU A 488 37.56 -6.87 16.69
N VAL A 489 36.26 -6.81 16.95
CA VAL A 489 35.26 -7.69 16.33
C VAL A 489 34.04 -6.86 15.95
N TRP A 490 33.44 -7.12 14.78
CA TRP A 490 32.16 -6.54 14.41
C TRP A 490 31.28 -7.50 13.62
N ALA A 491 29.97 -7.29 13.72
CA ALA A 491 28.98 -7.96 12.90
C ALA A 491 28.43 -7.01 11.85
N ILE A 492 27.84 -7.59 10.79
CA ILE A 492 27.18 -6.82 9.75
C ILE A 492 25.80 -7.34 9.40
N GLY A 493 24.88 -6.43 9.11
CA GLY A 493 23.57 -6.77 8.55
C GLY A 493 22.88 -5.55 7.95
N THR A 494 21.91 -5.74 7.05
CA THR A 494 21.19 -4.59 6.46
C THR A 494 20.52 -3.73 7.52
N MET A 495 20.08 -4.36 8.62
CA MET A 495 19.43 -3.69 9.73
C MET A 495 20.40 -3.16 10.80
N GLY A 496 21.47 -3.88 11.13
CA GLY A 496 22.45 -3.45 12.13
C GLY A 496 23.60 -2.61 11.55
N GLU A 497 23.65 -2.50 10.22
CA GLU A 497 24.77 -1.95 9.45
C GLU A 497 26.09 -2.62 9.84
N ILE A 498 27.07 -1.87 10.35
CA ILE A 498 28.27 -2.39 11.03
C ILE A 498 28.09 -2.19 12.53
N THR A 499 28.06 -3.28 13.28
CA THR A 499 27.84 -3.29 14.73
C THR A 499 29.07 -3.82 15.46
N PRO A 500 29.80 -2.99 16.24
CA PRO A 500 30.94 -3.44 17.03
C PRO A 500 30.55 -4.47 18.09
N VAL A 501 31.43 -5.42 18.36
CA VAL A 501 31.28 -6.45 19.40
C VAL A 501 32.39 -6.27 20.42
N VAL A 502 32.00 -5.92 21.65
CA VAL A 502 32.94 -5.61 22.74
C VAL A 502 33.05 -6.74 23.77
N MET A 503 32.10 -7.69 23.74
CA MET A 503 32.08 -8.82 24.66
C MET A 503 31.47 -10.05 23.98
N MET A 504 32.05 -11.22 24.24
CA MET A 504 31.58 -12.51 23.72
C MET A 504 31.68 -13.58 24.82
N ASN A 505 30.58 -14.27 25.12
CA ASN A 505 30.50 -15.28 26.19
C ASN A 505 31.01 -14.79 27.56
N GLY A 506 30.75 -13.52 27.90
CA GLY A 506 31.26 -12.90 29.12
C GLY A 506 32.74 -12.52 29.09
N CYS A 507 33.47 -12.86 28.02
CA CYS A 507 34.85 -12.43 27.81
C CYS A 507 34.87 -11.08 27.07
N VAL A 508 35.55 -10.09 27.64
CA VAL A 508 35.78 -8.78 27.01
C VAL A 508 36.74 -8.96 25.82
N ILE A 509 36.40 -8.38 24.68
CA ILE A 509 37.27 -8.32 23.51
C ILE A 509 38.22 -7.13 23.69
N ALA A 510 39.53 -7.39 23.64
CA ALA A 510 40.57 -6.39 23.89
C ALA A 510 40.32 -5.57 25.18
N ASN A 511 40.02 -4.27 25.05
CA ASN A 511 39.73 -3.36 26.17
C ASN A 511 38.23 -3.08 26.36
N GLY A 512 37.35 -3.72 25.58
CA GLY A 512 35.90 -3.52 25.65
C GLY A 512 35.41 -2.23 24.97
N GLU A 513 36.26 -1.58 24.18
CA GLU A 513 35.94 -0.36 23.44
C GLU A 513 35.90 -0.63 21.92
N VAL A 514 35.23 0.27 21.18
CA VAL A 514 35.21 0.20 19.71
C VAL A 514 36.56 0.62 19.16
N GLY A 515 37.25 -0.29 18.49
CA GLY A 515 38.60 -0.04 17.97
C GLY A 515 38.65 0.86 16.73
N PRO A 516 39.87 1.35 16.39
CA PRO A 516 40.08 2.32 15.32
C PRO A 516 39.74 1.80 13.92
N VAL A 517 39.97 0.52 13.62
CA VAL A 517 39.66 -0.04 12.30
C VAL A 517 38.15 -0.13 12.10
N THR A 518 37.43 -0.62 13.11
CA THR A 518 35.96 -0.69 13.13
C THR A 518 35.35 0.68 12.94
N LYS A 519 35.84 1.69 13.67
CA LYS A 519 35.35 3.07 13.56
C LYS A 519 35.56 3.63 12.15
N ARG A 520 36.74 3.40 11.57
CA ARG A 520 37.05 3.81 10.18
C ARG A 520 36.09 3.20 9.17
N VAL A 521 35.77 1.91 9.30
CA VAL A 521 34.81 1.22 8.42
C VAL A 521 33.37 1.74 8.65
N ILE A 522 32.98 2.01 9.90
CA ILE A 522 31.67 2.60 10.22
C ILE A 522 31.50 3.98 9.58
N ASP A 523 32.51 4.84 9.69
CA ASP A 523 32.45 6.20 9.16
C ASP A 523 32.42 6.18 7.62
N ALA A 524 33.27 5.37 6.97
CA ALA A 524 33.22 5.18 5.52
C ALA A 524 31.87 4.61 5.02
N TYR A 525 31.20 3.75 5.81
CA TYR A 525 29.87 3.24 5.48
C TYR A 525 28.78 4.31 5.59
N LYS A 526 28.87 5.20 6.59
CA LYS A 526 27.96 6.36 6.71
C LYS A 526 28.11 7.30 5.52
N ASP A 527 29.35 7.63 5.14
CA ASP A 527 29.62 8.48 3.97
C ASP A 527 29.00 7.85 2.71
N LEU A 528 29.14 6.54 2.54
CA LEU A 528 28.55 5.82 1.41
C LEU A 528 27.01 5.86 1.42
N ILE A 529 26.37 5.81 2.59
CA ILE A 529 24.90 5.96 2.71
C ILE A 529 24.46 7.35 2.23
N GLU A 530 25.21 8.39 2.56
CA GLU A 530 24.87 9.76 2.14
C GLU A 530 25.05 9.96 0.62
N GLU A 531 26.12 9.41 0.07
CA GLU A 531 26.47 9.54 -1.35
C GLU A 531 25.58 8.69 -2.27
N SER A 532 25.28 7.45 -1.87
CA SER A 532 24.67 6.44 -2.76
C SER A 532 23.19 6.12 -2.45
N GLY A 533 22.56 5.36 -3.34
CA GLY A 533 21.17 4.94 -3.22
C GLY A 533 20.25 5.57 -4.28
N VAL A 534 19.10 4.95 -4.50
CA VAL A 534 18.11 5.39 -5.49
C VAL A 534 17.16 6.38 -4.81
N ALA A 535 17.04 7.58 -5.39
CA ALA A 535 16.16 8.62 -4.85
C ALA A 535 14.69 8.18 -4.86
N ILE A 536 13.99 8.41 -3.74
CA ILE A 536 12.54 8.22 -3.64
C ILE A 536 11.89 9.35 -4.44
N PRO A 537 11.04 9.06 -5.43
CA PRO A 537 10.46 10.05 -6.33
C PRO A 537 9.33 10.81 -5.63
N VAL A 538 9.70 11.82 -4.84
CA VAL A 538 8.79 12.77 -4.22
C VAL A 538 8.65 13.99 -5.12
N ASN A 539 7.42 14.33 -5.50
CA ASN A 539 7.17 15.61 -6.15
C ASN A 539 7.34 16.70 -5.11
N HIS A 540 8.42 17.48 -5.22
CA HIS A 540 8.66 18.65 -4.37
C HIS A 540 7.69 19.81 -4.66
N ASP A 541 6.90 19.70 -5.73
CA ASP A 541 5.89 20.69 -6.12
C ASP A 541 4.48 20.16 -5.86
N ALA A 542 3.88 20.59 -4.76
CA ALA A 542 2.45 20.45 -4.46
C ALA A 542 1.89 21.76 -3.88
#